data_AF-A0A7R9FWQ1-F1
#
_entry.id   AF-A0A7R9FWQ1-F1
#
_cell.length_a   1.000
_cell.length_b   1.000
_cell.length_c   1.000
_cell.angle_alpha   90.00
_cell.angle_beta   90.00
_cell.angle_gamma   90.00
#
_symmetry.space_group_name_H-M   'P 1'
#
loop_
_entity.id
_entity.type
_entity.pdbx_description
1 polymer ?
#
loop_
_entity_poly.entity_id
_entity_poly.type
_entity_poly.pdbx_seq_one_letter_code
_entity_poly.pdbx_strand_id
1 'polypeptide(L)' 'MFVYPFTPDQPLPEQDWLKYLQGTANIIVKEQSPQTLLQVRERLYELLTRGCPPGHIFKVIT' A
#
# COMPACT_ATOMS: atom_id res chain seq x y z
N MET A 1 -11.65 -32.38 19.17
CA MET A 1 -12.20 -32.09 17.82
C MET A 1 -11.58 -30.78 17.37
N PHE A 2 -10.64 -30.79 16.42
CA PHE A 2 -10.07 -29.54 15.88
C PHE A 2 -11.04 -28.99 14.84
N VAL A 3 -11.69 -27.88 15.15
CA VAL A 3 -12.60 -27.19 14.23
C VAL A 3 -11.75 -26.41 13.23
N TYR A 4 -12.02 -26.57 11.93
CA TYR A 4 -11.29 -25.86 10.88
C TYR A 4 -11.57 -24.34 11.00
N PRO A 5 -10.54 -23.49 11.18
CA PRO A 5 -10.73 -22.10 11.60
C PRO A 5 -11.08 -21.14 10.46
N PHE A 6 -11.14 -21.59 9.22
CA PHE A 6 -11.39 -20.75 8.05
C PHE A 6 -12.82 -20.91 7.55
N THR A 7 -13.52 -19.79 7.37
CA THR A 7 -14.83 -19.73 6.72
C THR A 7 -14.69 -19.15 5.30
N PRO A 8 -15.56 -19.53 4.34
CA PRO A 8 -15.48 -19.02 2.96
C PRO A 8 -15.52 -17.49 2.86
N ASP A 9 -16.26 -16.85 3.77
CA ASP A 9 -16.48 -15.40 3.79
C ASP A 9 -15.56 -14.67 4.78
N GLN A 10 -14.45 -15.29 5.22
CA GLN A 10 -13.53 -14.62 6.11
C GLN A 10 -12.86 -13.45 5.37
N PRO A 11 -13.04 -12.19 5.83
CA PRO A 11 -12.42 -11.06 5.19
C PRO A 11 -10.90 -11.18 5.35
N LEU A 12 -10.18 -11.06 4.24
CA LEU A 12 -8.73 -10.93 4.30
C LEU A 12 -8.41 -9.65 5.06
N PRO A 13 -7.56 -9.70 6.09
CA PRO A 13 -7.12 -8.49 6.77
C PRO A 13 -6.44 -7.60 5.74
N GLU A 14 -7.00 -6.41 5.54
CA GLU A 14 -6.43 -5.44 4.62
C GLU A 14 -5.02 -5.09 5.12
N GLN A 15 -4.01 -5.42 4.32
CA GLN A 15 -2.63 -5.27 4.74
C GLN A 15 -2.30 -3.79 4.91
N ASP A 16 -1.65 -3.41 6.01
CA ASP A 16 -1.37 -2.01 6.34
C ASP A 16 -0.60 -1.26 5.24
N TRP A 17 0.25 -1.97 4.50
CA TRP A 17 0.99 -1.40 3.36
C TRP A 17 0.07 -1.03 2.20
N LEU A 18 -1.05 -1.73 2.00
CA LEU A 18 -2.01 -1.45 0.92
C LEU A 18 -2.75 -0.14 1.20
N LYS A 19 -3.23 0.06 2.43
CA LYS A 19 -3.83 1.33 2.87
C LYS A 19 -2.86 2.49 2.73
N TYR A 20 -1.60 2.27 3.14
CA TYR A 20 -0.56 3.28 3.04
C TYR A 20 -0.28 3.69 1.59
N LEU A 21 -0.26 2.71 0.68
CA LEU A 21 -0.05 2.88 -0.75
C LEU A 21 -1.21 3.64 -1.42
N GLN A 22 -2.46 3.29 -1.09
CA GLN A 22 -3.65 4.03 -1.54
C GLN A 22 -3.62 5.49 -1.05
N GLY A 23 -3.21 5.72 0.21
CA GLY A 23 -3.00 7.07 0.74
C GLY A 23 -1.94 7.84 -0.04
N THR A 24 -0.85 7.18 -0.45
CA THR A 24 0.18 7.78 -1.31
C THR A 24 -0.35 8.14 -2.69
N ALA A 25 -1.14 7.25 -3.32
CA ALA A 25 -1.76 7.52 -4.61
C ALA A 25 -2.69 8.75 -4.55
N ASN A 26 -3.49 8.88 -3.49
CA ASN A 26 -4.34 10.05 -3.28
C ASN A 26 -3.53 11.35 -3.16
N ILE A 27 -2.36 11.32 -2.52
CA ILE A 27 -1.47 12.48 -2.42
C ILE A 27 -0.99 12.90 -3.82
N ILE A 28 -0.56 11.94 -4.65
CA ILE A 28 -0.10 12.18 -6.04
C ILE A 28 -1.20 12.82 -6.89
N VAL A 29 -2.43 12.31 -6.79
CA VAL A 29 -3.57 12.81 -7.57
C VAL A 29 -4.01 14.20 -7.09
N LYS A 30 -3.93 14.45 -5.79
CA LYS A 30 -4.38 15.72 -5.20
C LYS A 30 -3.48 16.90 -5.55
N GLU A 31 -2.16 16.70 -5.55
CA GLU A 31 -1.21 17.79 -5.80
C GLU A 31 0.07 17.31 -6.49
N GLN A 32 0.42 17.97 -7.59
CA GLN A 32 1.60 17.62 -8.40
C GLN A 32 2.69 18.71 -8.29
N SER A 33 3.09 19.04 -7.06
CA SER A 33 4.18 19.99 -6.77
C SER A 33 5.51 19.26 -6.47
N PRO A 34 6.68 19.93 -6.63
CA PRO A 34 7.98 19.35 -6.27
C PRO A 34 8.07 18.89 -4.80
N GLN A 35 7.40 19.62 -3.89
CA GLN A 35 7.33 19.28 -2.48
C GLN A 35 6.58 17.97 -2.26
N THR A 36 5.43 17.80 -2.91
CA THR A 36 4.65 16.56 -2.85
C THR A 36 5.42 15.38 -3.46
N LEU A 37 6.19 15.60 -4.54
CA LEU A 37 7.05 14.56 -5.10
C LEU A 37 8.12 14.06 -4.12
N LEU A 38 8.74 14.95 -3.34
CA LEU A 38 9.70 14.55 -2.30
C LEU A 38 9.02 13.72 -1.20
N GLN A 39 7.84 14.15 -0.74
CA GLN A 39 7.05 13.40 0.22
C GLN A 39 6.67 12.01 -0.31
N VAL A 40 6.19 11.91 -1.55
CA VAL A 40 5.84 10.63 -2.18
C VAL A 40 7.07 9.72 -2.26
N ARG A 41 8.24 10.26 -2.60
CA ARG A 41 9.50 9.50 -2.65
C ARG A 41 9.85 8.90 -1.28
N GLU A 42 9.71 9.63 -0.18
CA GLU A 42 9.94 9.11 1.17
C GLU A 42 9.00 7.94 1.50
N ARG A 43 7.71 8.09 1.17
CA ARG A 43 6.69 7.05 1.35
C ARG A 43 6.99 5.79 0.54
N LEU A 44 7.51 5.94 -0.68
CA LEU A 44 7.97 4.82 -1.50
C LEU A 44 9.16 4.09 -0.87
N TYR A 45 10.12 4.81 -0.26
CA TYR A 45 11.22 4.18 0.45
C TYR A 45 10.77 3.40 1.68
N GLU A 46 9.78 3.89 2.43
CA GLU A 46 9.20 3.15 3.55
C GLU A 46 8.59 1.81 3.09
N LEU A 47 7.86 1.82 1.97
CA LEU A 47 7.27 0.61 1.39
C LEU A 47 8.33 -0.40 0.96
N LEU A 48 9.40 0.07 0.32
CA LEU A 48 10.52 -0.78 -0.09
C LEU A 48 11.25 -1.38 1.12
N THR A 49 11.46 -0.58 2.17
CA THR A 49 12.13 -1.03 3.42
C THR A 49 11.31 -2.09 4.15
N ARG A 50 9.99 -2.01 4.08
CA ARG A 50 9.05 -3.00 4.66
C ARG A 50 8.93 -4.29 3.83
N GLY A 51 9.69 -4.42 2.74
CA GLY A 51 9.69 -5.61 1.89
C GLY A 51 8.55 -5.68 0.87
N CYS A 52 7.89 -4.57 0.57
CA CYS A 52 6.86 -4.54 -0.48
C CYS A 52 7.53 -4.65 -1.87
N PRO A 53 7.13 -5.61 -2.73
CA PRO A 53 7.71 -5.76 -4.06
C PRO A 53 7.45 -4.51 -4.93
N PRO A 54 8.47 -3.95 -5.61
CA PRO A 54 8.29 -2.77 -6.45
C PRO A 54 7.21 -2.93 -7.53
N GLY A 55 7.11 -4.12 -8.12
CA GLY A 55 6.08 -4.41 -9.13
C GLY A 55 4.65 -4.35 -8.60
N HIS A 56 4.43 -4.60 -7.30
CA HIS A 56 3.11 -4.41 -6.69
C HIS A 56 2.83 -2.93 -6.40
N ILE A 57 3.85 -2.18 -5.98
CA ILE A 57 3.73 -0.74 -5.72
C ILE A 57 3.26 0.00 -6.98
N PHE A 58 3.94 -0.22 -8.11
CA PHE A 58 3.60 0.47 -9.35
C PHE A 58 2.26 0.06 -9.95
N LYS A 59 1.82 -1.20 -9.76
CA LYS A 59 0.50 -1.66 -10.22
C LYS A 59 -0.67 -0.99 -9.50
N VAL A 60 -0.46 -0.50 -8.28
CA VAL A 60 -1.52 0.14 -7.49
C VAL A 60 -1.54 1.66 -7.71
N ILE A 61 -0.39 2.27 -8.02
CA ILE A 61 -0.28 3.71 -8.26
C ILE A 61 -0.60 4.11 -9.71
N THR A 62 -0.37 3.21 -10.68
CA THR A 62 -0.62 3.45 -12.12
C THR A 62 -2.03 2.99 -12.51
#